data_AF-A0A961Z7S8-F1
#
_entry.id   AF-A0A961Z7S8-F1
#
_cell.length_a   1.000
_cell.length_b   1.000
_cell.length_c   1.000
_cell.angle_alpha   90.00
_cell.angle_beta   90.00
_cell.angle_gamma   90.00
#
_symmetry.space_group_name_H-M   'P 1'
#
loop_
_entity.id
_entity.type
_entity.pdbx_description
1 polymer ?
#
loop_
_entity_poly.entity_id
_entity_poly.type
_entity_poly.pdbx_seq_one_letter_code
_entity_poly.pdbx_strand_id
1 'polypeptide(L)'
;GKVTTYPNSSKYQIVIERLEPAGVGALMALLEERKRKLAAEGLFAEERKRPLPFLPRVIGIVTSPTGAVIRDMLAGFAERFPAHVLVWPARVQGEGSAAEIAAGIRGFNALQPGGAIPRPDVLIVARGGGSLEDLWSFNEEIVVRAAAESQIPLISAVGHETDWSLIDLVADARAPTPTKAAEWAVPKYSELVEQTTKLGLRRDVALRRMIEGMRANWRAAARGLPRREDILALPRQRFDAAERRLGRALIANTRAHHLRHVRIASRLAPRLVTSRIERTRERIDTVAMRSARAIVSVVTTERRKLDALATLARSLSYQSVLNRGFALVRDDAGGMVRRRSAVAAGASLSIEFADGIIGATAGAAKEGVGSGSGGRAKGADVADAAGAVGGGRSRTATREATAHQRPAPSSQHSDRPARRHRDTGQGSLF
;
A
#
# COMPACT_ATOMS: atom_id res chain seq x y z
N GLY A 1 -64.35 96.72 -19.88
CA GLY A 1 -64.87 97.02 -18.53
C GLY A 1 -65.37 98.46 -18.48
N LYS A 2 -66.06 98.84 -17.39
CA LYS A 2 -66.65 100.17 -17.18
C LYS A 2 -66.17 100.76 -15.85
N VAL A 3 -66.02 102.09 -15.79
CA VAL A 3 -65.66 102.81 -14.56
C VAL A 3 -66.93 103.43 -13.98
N THR A 4 -67.27 103.06 -12.75
CA THR A 4 -68.41 103.59 -12.00
C THR A 4 -67.92 104.41 -10.81
N THR A 5 -68.64 105.48 -10.47
CA THR A 5 -68.30 106.39 -9.38
C THR A 5 -69.39 106.39 -8.31
N TYR A 6 -68.97 106.40 -7.04
CA TYR A 6 -69.87 106.64 -5.91
C TYR A 6 -69.91 108.15 -5.59
N PRO A 7 -71.02 108.86 -5.86
CA PRO A 7 -71.05 110.33 -5.85
C PRO A 7 -70.69 110.98 -4.50
N ASN A 8 -70.83 110.28 -3.38
CA ASN A 8 -70.62 110.84 -2.03
C ASN A 8 -69.29 110.45 -1.35
N SER A 9 -68.42 109.66 -2.00
CA SER A 9 -67.17 109.20 -1.34
C SER A 9 -65.90 109.35 -2.17
N SER A 10 -65.95 109.97 -3.35
CA SER A 10 -64.80 110.09 -4.26
C SER A 10 -64.09 108.75 -4.54
N LYS A 11 -64.82 107.63 -4.44
CA LYS A 11 -64.33 106.29 -4.73
C LYS A 11 -64.73 105.91 -6.15
N TYR A 12 -63.70 105.62 -6.95
CA TYR A 12 -63.84 105.11 -8.31
C TYR A 12 -63.76 103.58 -8.27
N GLN A 13 -64.72 102.91 -8.89
CA GLN A 13 -64.74 101.46 -9.04
C GLN A 13 -64.58 101.11 -10.52
N ILE A 14 -63.62 100.24 -10.82
CA ILE A 14 -63.43 99.71 -12.17
C ILE A 14 -64.05 98.31 -12.20
N VAL A 15 -65.13 98.15 -12.97
CA VAL A 15 -65.81 96.87 -13.17
C VAL A 15 -65.25 96.23 -14.44
N ILE A 16 -64.50 95.14 -14.27
CA ILE A 16 -63.92 94.38 -15.37
C ILE A 16 -64.95 93.35 -15.87
N GLU A 17 -65.57 93.62 -17.01
CA GLU A 17 -66.60 92.73 -17.63
C GLU A 17 -65.98 91.55 -18.40
N ARG A 18 -64.77 91.72 -18.94
CA ARG A 18 -64.02 90.68 -19.66
C ARG A 18 -62.53 90.94 -19.46
N LEU A 19 -61.81 89.89 -19.09
CA LEU A 19 -60.35 89.89 -18.96
C LEU A 19 -59.83 88.87 -19.98
N GLU A 20 -59.21 89.35 -21.05
CA GLU A 20 -58.57 88.49 -22.06
C GLU A 20 -57.06 88.71 -21.98
N PRO A 21 -56.24 87.64 -21.93
CA PRO A 21 -54.79 87.79 -21.92
C PRO A 21 -54.32 88.33 -23.27
N ALA A 22 -53.76 89.54 -23.28
CA ALA A 22 -53.15 90.12 -24.47
C ALA A 22 -51.82 89.41 -24.77
N GLY A 23 -51.63 88.93 -26.01
CA GLY A 23 -50.34 88.37 -26.48
C GLY A 23 -50.10 86.88 -26.22
N VAL A 24 -50.70 86.28 -25.18
CA VAL A 24 -50.49 84.86 -24.82
C VAL A 24 -50.96 83.90 -25.92
N GLY A 25 -52.06 84.21 -26.61
CA GLY A 25 -52.59 83.37 -27.69
C GLY A 25 -51.64 83.26 -28.89
N ALA A 26 -50.93 84.34 -29.23
CA ALA A 26 -49.94 84.35 -30.32
C ALA A 26 -48.70 83.53 -29.95
N LEU A 27 -48.22 83.65 -28.70
CA LEU A 27 -47.11 82.84 -28.19
C LEU A 27 -47.48 81.35 -28.13
N MET A 28 -48.68 81.00 -27.68
CA MET A 28 -49.13 79.61 -27.67
C MET A 28 -49.27 79.03 -29.08
N ALA A 29 -49.76 79.81 -30.04
CA ALA A 29 -49.81 79.39 -31.44
C ALA A 29 -48.41 79.10 -31.99
N LEU A 30 -47.44 79.99 -31.70
CA LEU A 30 -46.04 79.80 -32.13
C LEU A 30 -45.38 78.60 -31.44
N LEU A 31 -45.68 78.36 -30.17
CA LEU A 31 -45.19 77.21 -29.41
C LEU A 31 -45.68 75.90 -30.05
N GLU A 32 -46.98 75.81 -30.35
CA GLU A 32 -47.57 74.60 -30.92
C GLU A 32 -47.09 74.36 -32.37
N GLU A 33 -46.90 75.43 -33.14
CA GLU A 33 -46.28 75.35 -34.47
C GLU A 33 -44.84 74.78 -34.38
N ARG A 34 -44.01 75.35 -33.50
CA ARG A 34 -42.62 74.89 -33.28
C ARG A 34 -42.58 73.46 -32.76
N LYS A 35 -43.44 73.11 -31.81
CA LYS A 35 -43.59 71.75 -31.28
C LYS A 35 -43.90 70.79 -32.41
N ARG A 36 -44.87 71.11 -33.28
CA ARG A 36 -45.23 70.24 -34.42
C ARG A 36 -44.07 70.08 -35.40
N LYS A 37 -43.34 71.16 -35.72
CA LYS A 37 -42.17 71.14 -36.60
C LYS A 37 -41.05 70.24 -36.05
N LEU A 38 -40.65 70.46 -34.79
CA LEU A 38 -39.55 69.72 -34.16
C LEU A 38 -39.93 68.27 -33.82
N ALA A 39 -41.21 68.00 -33.57
CA ALA A 39 -41.73 66.64 -33.43
C ALA A 39 -41.66 65.87 -34.75
N ALA A 40 -41.99 66.52 -35.88
CA ALA A 40 -41.89 65.91 -37.21
C ALA A 40 -40.43 65.55 -37.59
N GLU A 41 -39.47 66.31 -37.10
CA GLU A 41 -38.03 66.00 -37.20
C GLU A 41 -37.58 64.89 -36.22
N GLY A 42 -38.44 64.44 -35.31
CA GLY A 42 -38.16 63.37 -34.36
C GLY A 42 -37.30 63.79 -33.16
N LEU A 43 -37.16 65.09 -32.88
CA LEU A 43 -36.28 65.56 -31.78
C LEU A 43 -36.76 65.10 -30.40
N PHE A 44 -38.05 64.86 -30.22
CA PHE A 44 -38.68 64.44 -28.96
C PHE A 44 -38.83 62.91 -28.82
N ALA A 45 -38.20 62.12 -29.69
CA ALA A 45 -38.28 60.66 -29.65
C ALA A 45 -37.64 60.12 -28.36
N GLU A 46 -38.35 59.23 -27.65
CA GLU A 46 -37.87 58.68 -26.37
C GLU A 46 -36.60 57.85 -26.52
N GLU A 47 -36.37 57.26 -27.69
CA GLU A 47 -35.18 56.47 -28.00
C GLU A 47 -33.90 57.32 -28.05
N ARG A 48 -34.02 58.64 -28.17
CA ARG A 48 -32.87 59.56 -28.16
C ARG A 48 -32.42 59.92 -26.74
N LYS A 49 -33.27 59.69 -25.73
CA LYS A 49 -32.97 60.05 -24.35
C LYS A 49 -31.91 59.13 -23.76
N ARG A 50 -30.95 59.72 -23.07
CA ARG A 50 -29.81 59.06 -22.46
C ARG A 50 -30.08 58.81 -20.97
N PRO A 51 -29.73 57.63 -20.42
CA PRO A 51 -29.85 57.40 -19.00
C PRO A 51 -28.90 58.30 -18.21
N LEU A 52 -29.39 58.84 -17.09
CA LEU A 52 -28.56 59.64 -16.18
C LEU A 52 -27.50 58.75 -15.52
N PRO A 53 -26.24 59.23 -15.40
CA PRO A 53 -25.21 58.50 -14.67
C PRO A 53 -25.61 58.36 -13.20
N PHE A 54 -25.43 57.16 -12.63
CA PHE A 54 -25.80 56.89 -11.24
C PHE A 54 -25.02 57.74 -10.23
N LEU A 55 -23.74 58.05 -10.52
CA LEU A 55 -22.86 58.82 -9.64
C LEU A 55 -22.00 59.79 -10.49
N PRO A 56 -22.54 60.93 -10.92
CA PRO A 56 -21.76 61.92 -11.66
C PRO A 56 -20.67 62.49 -10.76
N ARG A 57 -19.46 62.65 -11.30
CA ARG A 57 -18.34 63.31 -10.63
C ARG A 57 -18.43 64.82 -10.81
N VAL A 58 -18.83 65.26 -12.00
CA VAL A 58 -18.93 66.67 -12.38
C VAL A 58 -20.32 66.98 -12.93
N ILE A 59 -20.94 68.01 -12.40
CA ILE A 59 -22.27 68.50 -12.80
C ILE A 59 -22.11 69.86 -13.44
N GLY A 60 -22.58 70.01 -14.68
CA GLY A 60 -22.60 71.29 -15.39
C GLY A 60 -23.94 71.97 -15.21
N ILE A 61 -23.97 73.22 -14.79
CA ILE A 61 -25.21 73.98 -14.60
C ILE A 61 -25.18 75.20 -15.50
N VAL A 62 -26.19 75.33 -16.36
CA VAL A 62 -26.41 76.52 -17.20
C VAL A 62 -27.50 77.36 -16.54
N THR A 63 -27.10 78.43 -15.85
CA THR A 63 -28.02 79.33 -15.13
C THR A 63 -27.35 80.66 -14.80
N SER A 64 -28.09 81.59 -14.19
CA SER A 64 -27.54 82.85 -13.69
C SER A 64 -26.70 82.61 -12.41
N PRO A 65 -25.46 83.14 -12.33
CA PRO A 65 -24.56 82.90 -11.20
C PRO A 65 -25.01 83.55 -9.88
N THR A 66 -25.91 84.55 -9.93
CA THR A 66 -26.33 85.33 -8.75
C THR A 66 -27.71 84.93 -8.21
N GLY A 67 -28.43 84.04 -8.88
CA GLY A 67 -29.82 83.67 -8.56
C GLY A 67 -29.99 82.80 -7.30
N ALA A 68 -31.22 82.72 -6.78
CA ALA A 68 -31.58 81.77 -5.71
C ALA A 68 -31.45 80.32 -6.18
N VAL A 69 -31.78 80.06 -7.45
CA VAL A 69 -31.75 78.75 -8.11
C VAL A 69 -30.43 78.01 -7.94
N ILE A 70 -29.29 78.68 -8.18
CA ILE A 70 -27.97 78.06 -8.01
C ILE A 70 -27.68 77.74 -6.54
N ARG A 71 -28.10 78.59 -5.59
CA ARG A 71 -27.93 78.34 -4.16
C ARG A 71 -28.77 77.16 -3.69
N ASP A 72 -30.01 77.06 -4.17
CA ASP A 72 -30.92 75.96 -3.84
C ASP A 72 -30.39 74.62 -4.36
N MET A 73 -29.87 74.59 -5.59
CA MET A 73 -29.22 73.40 -6.14
C MET A 73 -27.94 73.02 -5.37
N LEU A 74 -27.08 73.99 -5.06
CA LEU A 74 -25.86 73.76 -4.27
C LEU A 74 -26.18 73.22 -2.86
N ALA A 75 -27.23 73.73 -2.22
CA ALA A 75 -27.72 73.20 -0.95
C ALA A 75 -28.23 71.76 -1.11
N GLY A 76 -28.99 71.48 -2.18
CA GLY A 76 -29.45 70.12 -2.50
C GLY A 76 -28.32 69.12 -2.71
N PHE A 77 -27.25 69.52 -3.41
CA PHE A 77 -26.04 68.69 -3.54
C PHE A 77 -25.32 68.50 -2.21
N ALA A 78 -25.14 69.57 -1.42
CA ALA A 78 -24.46 69.48 -0.12
C ALA A 78 -25.20 68.57 0.86
N GLU A 79 -26.53 68.60 0.87
CA GLU A 79 -27.36 67.74 1.72
C GLU A 79 -27.33 66.28 1.25
N ARG A 80 -27.39 66.04 -0.05
CA ARG A 80 -27.63 64.70 -0.59
C ARG A 80 -26.36 63.95 -0.97
N PHE A 81 -25.50 64.55 -1.77
CA PHE A 81 -24.18 64.03 -2.14
C PHE A 81 -23.32 65.16 -2.73
N PRO A 82 -22.25 65.58 -2.02
CA PRO A 82 -21.37 66.64 -2.51
C PRO A 82 -20.72 66.27 -3.84
N ALA A 83 -21.08 66.99 -4.91
CA ALA A 83 -20.54 66.82 -6.25
C ALA A 83 -19.78 68.07 -6.70
N HIS A 84 -18.85 67.92 -7.64
CA HIS A 84 -18.15 69.07 -8.21
C HIS A 84 -19.07 69.76 -9.23
N VAL A 85 -19.36 71.04 -9.00
CA VAL A 85 -20.29 71.81 -9.83
C VAL A 85 -19.53 72.82 -10.67
N LEU A 86 -19.77 72.81 -11.98
CA LEU A 86 -19.32 73.82 -12.92
C LEU A 86 -20.52 74.66 -13.36
N VAL A 87 -20.44 75.97 -13.20
CA VAL A 87 -21.50 76.88 -13.63
C VAL A 87 -21.08 77.56 -14.92
N TRP A 88 -21.91 77.46 -15.95
CA TRP A 88 -21.82 78.29 -17.14
C TRP A 88 -22.77 79.49 -16.96
N PRO A 89 -22.24 80.71 -16.77
CA PRO A 89 -23.07 81.89 -16.59
C PRO A 89 -23.89 82.14 -17.86
N ALA A 90 -25.22 82.12 -17.73
CA ALA A 90 -26.13 82.46 -18.82
C ALA A 90 -27.33 83.25 -18.27
N ARG A 91 -27.77 84.25 -19.03
CA ARG A 91 -29.06 84.90 -18.81
C ARG A 91 -30.16 83.88 -19.07
N VAL A 92 -31.08 83.77 -18.12
CA VAL A 92 -32.19 82.81 -18.16
C VAL A 92 -33.52 83.44 -18.60
N GLN A 93 -33.54 84.75 -18.84
CA GLN A 93 -34.71 85.51 -19.29
C GLN A 93 -34.29 86.75 -20.09
N GLY A 94 -35.22 87.30 -20.86
CA GLY A 94 -35.00 88.51 -21.66
C GLY A 94 -34.28 88.26 -22.99
N GLU A 95 -34.11 89.32 -23.78
CA GLU A 95 -33.52 89.24 -25.12
C GLU A 95 -32.07 88.72 -25.08
N GLY A 96 -31.75 87.78 -25.99
CA GLY A 96 -30.43 87.15 -26.08
C GLY A 96 -30.20 85.95 -25.14
N SER A 97 -31.07 85.70 -24.16
CA SER A 97 -30.91 84.58 -23.22
C SER A 97 -30.92 83.19 -23.90
N ALA A 98 -31.76 82.99 -24.92
CA ALA A 98 -31.79 81.74 -25.68
C ALA A 98 -30.43 81.40 -26.34
N ALA A 99 -29.73 82.42 -26.87
CA ALA A 99 -28.41 82.22 -27.47
C ALA A 99 -27.35 81.86 -26.42
N GLU A 100 -27.40 82.48 -25.24
CA GLU A 100 -26.48 82.18 -24.13
C GLU A 100 -26.71 80.78 -23.56
N ILE A 101 -27.97 80.36 -23.38
CA ILE A 101 -28.30 79.00 -22.91
C ILE A 101 -27.78 77.97 -23.93
N ALA A 102 -28.06 78.17 -25.21
CA ALA A 102 -27.58 77.28 -26.27
C ALA A 102 -26.05 77.25 -26.38
N ALA A 103 -25.38 78.39 -26.13
CA ALA A 103 -23.93 78.47 -26.06
C ALA A 103 -23.38 77.74 -24.83
N GLY A 104 -24.07 77.79 -23.68
CA GLY A 104 -23.69 77.04 -22.48
C GLY A 104 -23.77 75.52 -22.68
N ILE A 105 -24.86 75.03 -23.26
CA ILE A 105 -25.03 73.60 -23.56
C ILE A 105 -23.93 73.14 -24.54
N ARG A 106 -23.74 73.86 -25.65
CA ARG A 106 -22.70 73.52 -26.65
C ARG A 106 -21.29 73.68 -26.10
N GLY A 107 -21.06 74.70 -25.27
CA GLY A 107 -19.79 74.98 -24.62
C GLY A 107 -19.34 73.84 -23.71
N PHE A 108 -20.23 73.32 -22.85
CA PHE A 108 -19.92 72.15 -22.03
C PHE A 108 -19.67 70.89 -22.87
N ASN A 109 -20.41 70.70 -23.97
CA ASN A 109 -20.19 69.57 -24.89
C ASN A 109 -18.87 69.68 -25.66
N ALA A 110 -18.37 70.89 -25.90
CA ALA A 110 -17.09 71.16 -26.57
C ALA A 110 -15.87 70.94 -25.67
N LEU A 111 -16.05 70.78 -24.36
CA LEU A 111 -14.95 70.48 -23.43
C LEU A 111 -14.33 69.12 -23.75
N GLN A 112 -13.00 69.10 -23.91
CA GLN A 112 -12.27 67.86 -24.16
C GLN A 112 -12.20 66.99 -22.89
N PRO A 113 -12.45 65.67 -22.99
CA PRO A 113 -12.20 64.75 -21.89
C PRO A 113 -10.74 64.83 -21.42
N GLY A 114 -10.51 65.07 -20.13
CA GLY A 114 -9.16 65.20 -19.55
C GLY A 114 -8.48 66.56 -19.76
N GLY A 115 -9.20 67.57 -20.28
CA GLY A 115 -8.70 68.94 -20.37
C GLY A 115 -8.55 69.64 -19.01
N ALA A 116 -8.06 70.89 -19.03
CA ALA A 116 -7.86 71.70 -17.82
C ALA A 116 -9.17 71.95 -17.03
N ILE A 117 -10.30 72.06 -17.75
CA ILE A 117 -11.64 72.09 -17.15
C ILE A 117 -12.28 70.73 -17.41
N PRO A 118 -12.72 70.00 -16.35
CA PRO A 118 -13.30 68.69 -16.53
C PRO A 118 -14.66 68.81 -17.24
N ARG A 119 -14.90 67.91 -18.20
CA ARG A 119 -16.20 67.82 -18.87
C ARG A 119 -17.27 67.29 -17.88
N PRO A 120 -18.46 67.91 -17.80
CA PRO A 120 -19.55 67.37 -16.99
C PRO A 120 -20.05 66.00 -17.42
N ASP A 121 -20.48 65.19 -16.46
CA ASP A 121 -21.14 63.90 -16.67
C ASP A 121 -22.65 64.07 -16.88
N VAL A 122 -23.22 65.14 -16.33
CA VAL A 122 -24.63 65.54 -16.48
C VAL A 122 -24.73 67.06 -16.55
N LEU A 123 -25.67 67.56 -17.36
CA LEU A 123 -26.01 68.97 -17.46
C LEU A 123 -27.36 69.24 -16.80
N ILE A 124 -27.48 70.40 -16.17
CA ILE A 124 -28.74 70.92 -15.65
C ILE A 124 -28.94 72.31 -16.25
N VAL A 125 -30.05 72.48 -16.96
CA VAL A 125 -30.50 73.80 -17.41
C VAL A 125 -31.61 74.23 -16.47
N ALA A 126 -31.35 75.27 -15.67
CA ALA A 126 -32.21 75.63 -14.56
C ALA A 126 -32.63 77.09 -14.59
N ARG A 127 -33.90 77.32 -14.27
CA ARG A 127 -34.47 78.63 -13.98
C ARG A 127 -35.42 78.53 -12.78
N GLY A 128 -35.64 79.64 -12.09
CA GLY A 128 -36.68 79.75 -11.07
C GLY A 128 -38.05 79.94 -11.70
N GLY A 129 -39.07 80.10 -10.87
CA GLY A 129 -40.40 80.43 -11.36
C GLY A 129 -40.46 81.76 -12.12
N GLY A 130 -41.41 81.87 -13.05
CA GLY A 130 -41.64 83.07 -13.86
C GLY A 130 -42.89 82.92 -14.73
N SER A 131 -43.30 83.99 -15.41
CA SER A 131 -44.40 83.93 -16.37
C SER A 131 -43.97 83.20 -17.66
N LEU A 132 -44.94 82.94 -18.55
CA LEU A 132 -44.67 82.26 -19.82
C LEU A 132 -43.70 83.05 -20.71
N GLU A 133 -43.83 84.37 -20.74
CA GLU A 133 -42.98 85.29 -21.52
C GLU A 133 -41.52 85.21 -21.05
N ASP A 134 -41.38 85.01 -19.76
CA ASP A 134 -40.15 84.89 -19.02
C ASP A 134 -39.46 83.54 -19.30
N LEU A 135 -40.23 82.48 -19.53
CA LEU A 135 -39.79 81.12 -19.89
C LEU A 135 -39.59 80.93 -21.40
N TRP A 136 -39.86 81.97 -22.20
CA TRP A 136 -39.92 81.85 -23.65
C TRP A 136 -38.58 81.41 -24.27
N SER A 137 -37.46 81.82 -23.67
CA SER A 137 -36.11 81.49 -24.13
C SER A 137 -35.83 79.99 -24.22
N PHE A 138 -36.53 79.17 -23.44
CA PHE A 138 -36.41 77.71 -23.43
C PHE A 138 -37.27 77.04 -24.51
N ASN A 139 -38.14 77.80 -25.17
CA ASN A 139 -38.97 77.41 -26.31
C ASN A 139 -38.38 77.85 -27.65
N GLU A 140 -37.23 78.52 -27.66
CA GLU A 140 -36.55 78.91 -28.88
C GLU A 140 -35.87 77.72 -29.55
N GLU A 141 -35.96 77.65 -30.88
CA GLU A 141 -35.46 76.52 -31.68
C GLU A 141 -33.95 76.26 -31.44
N ILE A 142 -33.16 77.33 -31.22
CA ILE A 142 -31.73 77.22 -30.96
C ILE A 142 -31.39 76.46 -29.67
N VAL A 143 -32.21 76.58 -28.62
CA VAL A 143 -32.01 75.91 -27.34
C VAL A 143 -32.41 74.45 -27.46
N VAL A 144 -33.55 74.18 -28.10
CA VAL A 144 -34.05 72.83 -28.31
C VAL A 144 -33.08 72.00 -29.16
N ARG A 145 -32.53 72.59 -30.24
CA ARG A 145 -31.50 71.94 -31.06
C ARG A 145 -30.21 71.70 -30.27
N ALA A 146 -29.75 72.68 -29.50
CA ALA A 146 -28.56 72.52 -28.66
C ALA A 146 -28.72 71.39 -27.62
N ALA A 147 -29.90 71.24 -27.01
CA ALA A 147 -30.20 70.14 -26.10
C ALA A 147 -30.25 68.80 -26.85
N ALA A 148 -30.88 68.75 -28.02
CA ALA A 148 -31.02 67.54 -28.84
C ALA A 148 -29.70 67.02 -29.43
N GLU A 149 -28.72 67.91 -29.60
CA GLU A 149 -27.36 67.60 -30.06
C GLU A 149 -26.40 67.29 -28.90
N SER A 150 -26.85 67.48 -27.64
CA SER A 150 -26.02 67.26 -26.46
C SER A 150 -25.57 65.79 -26.37
N GLN A 151 -24.27 65.61 -26.16
CA GLN A 151 -23.68 64.30 -25.85
C GLN A 151 -23.68 64.01 -24.35
N ILE A 152 -23.79 65.04 -23.52
CA ILE A 152 -23.91 64.92 -22.07
C ILE A 152 -25.40 64.86 -21.73
N PRO A 153 -25.85 63.89 -20.90
CA PRO A 153 -27.24 63.83 -20.45
C PRO A 153 -27.70 65.14 -19.81
N LEU A 154 -28.89 65.63 -20.17
CA LEU A 154 -29.41 66.93 -19.78
C LEU A 154 -30.70 66.79 -18.98
N ILE A 155 -30.72 67.43 -17.81
CA ILE A 155 -31.90 67.60 -16.96
C ILE A 155 -32.44 69.02 -17.15
N SER A 156 -33.70 69.13 -17.56
CA SER A 156 -34.39 70.41 -17.58
C SER A 156 -35.04 70.68 -16.22
N ALA A 157 -34.82 71.87 -15.67
CA ALA A 157 -35.34 72.33 -14.38
C ALA A 157 -35.87 73.76 -14.50
N VAL A 158 -36.73 73.98 -15.50
CA VAL A 158 -37.16 75.32 -15.93
C VAL A 158 -38.63 75.59 -15.58
N GLY A 159 -39.52 74.61 -15.75
CA GLY A 159 -40.97 74.77 -15.57
C GLY A 159 -41.48 74.35 -14.19
N HIS A 160 -42.71 74.79 -13.86
CA HIS A 160 -43.52 74.20 -12.79
C HIS A 160 -44.34 73.01 -13.34
N GLU A 161 -45.05 72.28 -12.48
CA GLU A 161 -45.78 71.06 -12.90
C GLU A 161 -46.74 71.26 -14.10
N THR A 162 -47.29 72.47 -14.30
CA THR A 162 -48.25 72.79 -15.38
C THR A 162 -47.64 73.30 -16.68
N ASP A 163 -46.43 73.87 -16.64
CA ASP A 163 -45.86 74.60 -17.77
C ASP A 163 -44.80 73.73 -18.46
N TRP A 164 -45.14 73.18 -19.63
CA TRP A 164 -44.21 72.40 -20.45
C TRP A 164 -43.49 73.32 -21.43
N SER A 165 -42.16 73.33 -21.34
CA SER A 165 -41.30 73.99 -22.32
C SER A 165 -40.77 73.00 -23.36
N LEU A 166 -40.35 73.48 -24.53
CA LEU A 166 -39.82 72.60 -25.58
C LEU A 166 -38.50 71.94 -25.16
N ILE A 167 -37.68 72.58 -24.32
CA ILE A 167 -36.49 71.95 -23.75
C ILE A 167 -36.85 70.77 -22.85
N ASP A 168 -37.98 70.82 -22.11
CA ASP A 168 -38.42 69.71 -21.25
C ASP A 168 -38.75 68.45 -22.05
N LEU A 169 -39.20 68.62 -23.29
CA LEU A 169 -39.54 67.53 -24.20
C LEU A 169 -38.30 66.86 -24.81
N VAL A 170 -37.22 67.62 -24.99
CA VAL A 170 -35.94 67.10 -25.54
C VAL A 170 -34.99 66.61 -24.45
N ALA A 171 -35.07 67.19 -23.25
CA ALA A 171 -34.22 66.80 -22.14
C ALA A 171 -34.39 65.31 -21.81
N ASP A 172 -33.30 64.71 -21.33
CA ASP A 172 -33.27 63.31 -20.93
C ASP A 172 -34.11 63.08 -19.66
N ALA A 173 -34.20 64.09 -18.81
CA ALA A 173 -35.10 64.12 -17.67
C ALA A 173 -35.67 65.52 -17.42
N ARG A 174 -36.92 65.59 -16.95
CA ARG A 174 -37.61 66.82 -16.58
C ARG A 174 -37.81 66.88 -15.07
N ALA A 175 -37.06 67.71 -14.38
CA ALA A 175 -37.25 67.96 -12.97
C ALA A 175 -38.29 69.08 -12.74
N PRO A 176 -39.25 68.90 -11.83
CA PRO A 176 -40.28 69.90 -11.54
C PRO A 176 -39.76 71.14 -10.81
N THR A 177 -38.58 71.07 -10.18
CA THR A 177 -37.92 72.19 -9.51
C THR A 177 -36.41 72.06 -9.61
N PRO A 178 -35.64 73.16 -9.48
CA PRO A 178 -34.18 73.10 -9.43
C PRO A 178 -33.64 72.18 -8.33
N THR A 179 -34.24 72.22 -7.13
CA THR A 179 -33.86 71.33 -6.02
C THR A 179 -34.11 69.87 -6.40
N LYS A 180 -35.22 69.57 -7.08
CA LYS A 180 -35.52 68.21 -7.55
C LYS A 180 -34.56 67.74 -8.65
N ALA A 181 -34.07 68.67 -9.47
CA ALA A 181 -33.03 68.37 -10.46
C ALA A 181 -31.72 67.94 -9.79
N ALA A 182 -31.30 68.66 -8.74
CA ALA A 182 -30.15 68.27 -7.94
C ALA A 182 -30.35 66.87 -7.31
N GLU A 183 -31.54 66.64 -6.76
CA GLU A 183 -31.94 65.34 -6.21
C GLU A 183 -31.90 64.18 -7.21
N TRP A 184 -32.21 64.42 -8.49
CA TRP A 184 -32.19 63.37 -9.50
C TRP A 184 -30.80 63.16 -10.10
N ALA A 185 -29.98 64.21 -10.12
CA ALA A 185 -28.62 64.14 -10.62
C ALA A 185 -27.71 63.28 -9.72
N VAL A 186 -27.93 63.27 -8.40
CA VAL A 186 -27.07 62.54 -7.46
C VAL A 186 -27.84 61.57 -6.54
N PRO A 187 -27.24 60.43 -6.18
CA PRO A 187 -27.84 59.49 -5.23
C PRO A 187 -27.78 60.06 -3.81
N LYS A 188 -28.49 59.42 -2.87
CA LYS A 188 -28.45 59.81 -1.45
C LYS A 188 -27.25 59.18 -0.75
N TYR A 189 -26.37 60.00 -0.17
CA TYR A 189 -25.17 59.54 0.53
C TYR A 189 -25.48 58.52 1.64
N SER A 190 -26.54 58.74 2.44
CA SER A 190 -26.92 57.83 3.52
C SER A 190 -27.31 56.43 3.03
N GLU A 191 -27.96 56.33 1.88
CA GLU A 191 -28.34 55.05 1.27
C GLU A 191 -27.10 54.28 0.79
N LEU A 192 -26.13 54.98 0.19
CA LEU A 192 -24.85 54.37 -0.22
C LEU A 192 -24.07 53.84 0.98
N VAL A 193 -24.03 54.60 2.08
CA VAL A 193 -23.40 54.17 3.34
C VAL A 193 -24.09 52.93 3.90
N GLU A 194 -25.42 52.92 3.95
CA GLU A 194 -26.19 51.77 4.42
C GLU A 194 -25.93 50.52 3.56
N GLN A 195 -26.01 50.65 2.24
CA GLN A 195 -25.77 49.56 1.30
C GLN A 195 -24.36 49.00 1.45
N THR A 196 -23.34 49.87 1.51
CA THR A 196 -21.94 49.47 1.66
C THR A 196 -21.72 48.75 3.00
N THR A 197 -22.33 49.24 4.07
CA THR A 197 -22.26 48.61 5.40
C THR A 197 -22.90 47.23 5.40
N LYS A 198 -24.09 47.09 4.79
CA LYS A 198 -24.79 45.80 4.66
C LYS A 198 -23.99 44.79 3.84
N LEU A 199 -23.38 45.24 2.73
CA LEU A 199 -22.48 44.41 1.93
C LEU A 199 -21.22 44.00 2.69
N GLY A 200 -20.65 44.91 3.48
CA GLY A 200 -19.51 44.65 4.37
C GLY A 200 -19.82 43.56 5.42
N LEU A 201 -20.95 43.69 6.13
CA LEU A 201 -21.40 42.68 7.09
C LEU A 201 -21.61 41.31 6.44
N ARG A 202 -22.24 41.28 5.26
CA ARG A 202 -22.46 40.04 4.51
C ARG A 202 -21.15 39.39 4.08
N ARG A 203 -20.17 40.17 3.63
CA ARG A 203 -18.82 39.70 3.31
C ARG A 203 -18.15 39.07 4.53
N ASP A 204 -18.20 39.75 5.67
CA ASP A 204 -17.51 39.29 6.88
C ASP A 204 -18.10 37.98 7.42
N VAL A 205 -19.43 37.83 7.40
CA VAL A 205 -20.11 36.58 7.76
C VAL A 205 -19.74 35.45 6.79
N ALA A 206 -19.72 35.71 5.48
CA ALA A 206 -19.36 34.72 4.48
C ALA A 206 -17.90 34.23 4.65
N LEU A 207 -16.96 35.15 4.88
CA LEU A 207 -15.55 34.83 5.13
C LEU A 207 -15.39 33.98 6.39
N ARG A 208 -16.06 34.33 7.50
CA ARG A 208 -16.03 33.53 8.73
C ARG A 208 -16.55 32.12 8.50
N ARG A 209 -17.70 31.99 7.81
CA ARG A 209 -18.28 30.68 7.48
C ARG A 209 -17.36 29.85 6.59
N MET A 210 -16.72 30.46 5.60
CA MET A 210 -15.76 29.79 4.71
C MET A 210 -14.56 29.26 5.49
N ILE A 211 -13.95 30.08 6.35
CA ILE A 211 -12.80 29.68 7.17
C ILE A 211 -13.19 28.55 8.13
N GLU A 212 -14.33 28.66 8.81
CA GLU A 212 -14.74 27.60 9.73
C GLU A 212 -15.09 26.29 8.99
N GLY A 213 -15.68 26.40 7.79
CA GLY A 213 -15.88 25.25 6.89
C GLY A 213 -14.55 24.58 6.49
N MET A 214 -13.55 25.37 6.09
CA MET A 214 -12.21 24.85 5.78
C MET A 214 -11.56 24.16 6.99
N ARG A 215 -11.67 24.76 8.17
CA ARG A 215 -11.16 24.16 9.42
C ARG A 215 -11.88 22.86 9.75
N ALA A 216 -13.20 22.80 9.61
CA ALA A 216 -13.98 21.59 9.84
C ALA A 216 -13.58 20.47 8.88
N ASN A 217 -13.43 20.79 7.59
CA ASN A 217 -12.96 19.85 6.57
C ASN A 217 -11.54 19.36 6.85
N TRP A 218 -10.63 20.26 7.23
CA TRP A 218 -9.27 19.89 7.62
C TRP A 218 -9.26 18.96 8.85
N ARG A 219 -10.02 19.29 9.89
CA ARG A 219 -10.15 18.42 11.08
C ARG A 219 -10.74 17.05 10.73
N ALA A 220 -11.71 16.99 9.82
CA ALA A 220 -12.29 15.75 9.35
C ALA A 220 -11.28 14.89 8.56
N ALA A 221 -10.55 15.50 7.63
CA ALA A 221 -9.49 14.83 6.88
C ALA A 221 -8.36 14.36 7.82
N ALA A 222 -7.96 15.17 8.79
CA ALA A 222 -6.95 14.83 9.78
C ALA A 222 -7.35 13.63 10.65
N ARG A 223 -8.65 13.46 10.97
CA ARG A 223 -9.15 12.26 11.67
C ARG A 223 -9.08 10.99 10.82
N GLY A 224 -9.09 11.13 9.49
CA GLY A 224 -8.93 10.00 8.57
C GLY A 224 -7.49 9.52 8.45
N LEU A 225 -6.51 10.27 8.96
CA LEU A 225 -5.12 9.82 8.98
C LEU A 225 -4.94 8.72 10.03
N PRO A 226 -4.35 7.56 9.65
CA PRO A 226 -4.05 6.51 10.61
C PRO A 226 -3.08 7.03 11.68
N ARG A 227 -3.23 6.54 12.93
CA ARG A 227 -2.29 6.93 13.98
C ARG A 227 -0.90 6.39 13.64
N ARG A 228 0.14 7.09 14.09
CA ARG A 228 1.54 6.64 13.93
C ARG A 228 1.76 5.20 14.39
N GLU A 229 1.04 4.77 15.43
CA GLU A 229 1.10 3.43 15.99
C GLU A 229 0.50 2.39 15.04
N ASP A 230 -0.60 2.73 14.36
CA ASP A 230 -1.28 1.85 13.40
C ASP A 230 -0.41 1.62 12.16
N ILE A 231 0.30 2.65 11.70
CA ILE A 231 1.25 2.56 10.57
C ILE A 231 2.38 1.57 10.90
N LEU A 232 2.85 1.57 12.15
CA LEU A 232 3.97 0.74 12.61
C LEU A 232 3.53 -0.65 13.10
N ALA A 233 2.24 -0.88 13.34
CA ALA A 233 1.73 -2.12 13.90
C ALA A 233 2.08 -3.35 13.04
N LEU A 234 1.84 -3.29 11.72
CA LEU A 234 2.11 -4.41 10.82
C LEU A 234 3.62 -4.66 10.63
N PRO A 235 4.48 -3.65 10.39
CA PRO A 235 5.93 -3.83 10.40
C PRO A 235 6.45 -4.44 11.71
N ARG A 236 5.96 -3.97 12.86
CA ARG A 236 6.35 -4.49 14.18
C ARG A 236 5.94 -5.95 14.35
N GLN A 237 4.71 -6.31 14.00
CA GLN A 237 4.26 -7.70 14.03
C GLN A 237 5.10 -8.63 13.13
N ARG A 238 5.50 -8.16 11.94
CA ARG A 238 6.38 -8.90 11.03
C ARG A 238 7.78 -9.08 11.62
N PHE A 239 8.32 -8.05 12.26
CA PHE A 239 9.60 -8.11 12.96
C PHE A 239 9.54 -9.15 14.09
N ASP A 240 8.53 -9.08 14.96
CA ASP A 240 8.37 -10.01 16.09
C ASP A 240 8.21 -11.47 15.63
N ALA A 241 7.55 -11.69 14.48
CA ALA A 241 7.43 -13.02 13.88
C ALA A 241 8.77 -13.52 13.31
N ALA A 242 9.54 -12.65 12.66
CA ALA A 242 10.86 -12.98 12.14
C ALA A 242 11.85 -13.28 13.27
N GLU A 243 11.84 -12.48 14.34
CA GLU A 243 12.66 -12.67 15.55
C GLU A 243 12.38 -14.03 16.19
N ARG A 244 11.11 -14.35 16.46
CA ARG A 244 10.71 -15.65 17.04
C ARG A 244 11.07 -16.84 16.14
N ARG A 245 11.00 -16.67 14.82
CA ARG A 245 11.36 -17.72 13.85
C ARG A 245 12.87 -17.94 13.82
N LEU A 246 13.67 -16.89 13.92
CA LEU A 246 15.14 -16.96 13.83
C LEU A 246 15.72 -17.88 14.91
N GLY A 247 15.35 -17.68 16.17
CA GLY A 247 15.87 -18.50 17.27
C GLY A 247 15.55 -20.00 17.09
N ARG A 248 14.31 -20.32 16.70
CA ARG A 248 13.89 -21.70 16.42
C ARG A 248 14.63 -22.30 15.23
N ALA A 249 14.81 -21.52 14.15
CA ALA A 249 15.52 -21.96 12.96
C ALA A 249 17.00 -22.24 13.26
N LEU A 250 17.66 -21.38 14.04
CA LEU A 250 19.05 -21.58 14.45
C LEU A 250 19.21 -22.85 15.30
N ILE A 251 18.33 -23.09 16.27
CA ILE A 251 18.35 -24.31 17.10
C ILE A 251 18.08 -25.56 16.25
N ALA A 252 17.10 -25.50 15.34
CA ALA A 252 16.81 -26.61 14.44
C ALA A 252 18.00 -26.91 13.53
N ASN A 253 18.64 -25.87 12.99
CA ASN A 253 19.81 -26.00 12.13
C ASN A 253 21.01 -26.61 12.86
N THR A 254 21.34 -26.11 14.05
CA THR A 254 22.46 -26.66 14.85
C THR A 254 22.21 -28.11 15.26
N ARG A 255 20.97 -28.47 15.63
CA ARG A 255 20.59 -29.86 15.91
C ARG A 255 20.71 -30.74 14.67
N ALA A 256 20.26 -30.28 13.50
CA ALA A 256 20.37 -31.03 12.27
C ALA A 256 21.84 -31.31 11.90
N HIS A 257 22.71 -30.31 12.01
CA HIS A 257 24.15 -30.47 11.79
C HIS A 257 24.80 -31.37 12.85
N HIS A 258 24.43 -31.25 14.12
CA HIS A 258 24.94 -32.11 15.19
C HIS A 258 24.53 -33.58 15.00
N LEU A 259 23.25 -33.85 14.67
CA LEU A 259 22.78 -35.20 14.36
C LEU A 259 23.49 -35.80 13.14
N ARG A 260 23.73 -34.99 12.09
CA ARG A 260 24.53 -35.41 10.94
C ARG A 260 25.96 -35.74 11.35
N HIS A 261 26.57 -34.92 12.19
CA HIS A 261 27.92 -35.15 12.72
C HIS A 261 27.98 -36.45 13.52
N VAL A 262 27.09 -36.64 14.50
CA VAL A 262 27.02 -37.86 15.32
C VAL A 262 26.79 -39.10 14.46
N ARG A 263 25.93 -39.03 13.43
CA ARG A 263 25.70 -40.15 12.50
C ARG A 263 26.95 -40.54 11.72
N ILE A 264 27.78 -39.58 11.31
CA ILE A 264 29.02 -39.87 10.58
C ILE A 264 30.10 -40.35 11.56
N ALA A 265 30.25 -39.67 12.70
CA ALA A 265 31.25 -39.99 13.72
C ALA A 265 31.01 -41.38 14.33
N SER A 266 29.77 -41.80 14.55
CA SER A 266 29.46 -43.12 15.12
C SER A 266 29.84 -44.29 14.22
N ARG A 267 30.05 -44.06 12.91
CA ARG A 267 30.59 -45.07 11.98
C ARG A 267 32.10 -45.28 12.16
N LEU A 268 32.78 -44.32 12.78
CA LEU A 268 34.19 -44.38 13.14
C LEU A 268 34.29 -44.71 14.64
N ALA A 269 34.02 -45.97 15.01
CA ALA A 269 34.18 -46.44 16.37
C ALA A 269 35.47 -47.27 16.48
N PRO A 270 36.59 -46.70 16.99
CA PRO A 270 37.85 -47.42 17.15
C PRO A 270 37.68 -48.72 17.95
N ARG A 271 36.77 -48.72 18.93
CA ARG A 271 36.45 -49.89 19.76
C ARG A 271 35.94 -51.10 18.96
N LEU A 272 35.15 -50.88 17.91
CA LEU A 272 34.67 -51.98 17.06
C LEU A 272 35.83 -52.59 16.26
N VAL A 273 36.75 -51.75 15.79
CA VAL A 273 37.96 -52.18 15.08
C VAL A 273 38.91 -52.93 16.02
N THR A 274 39.20 -52.38 17.21
CA THR A 274 40.08 -53.03 18.19
C THR A 274 39.50 -54.36 18.69
N SER A 275 38.22 -54.40 19.04
CA SER A 275 37.55 -55.64 19.48
C SER A 275 37.52 -56.72 18.39
N ARG A 276 37.48 -56.32 17.11
CA ARG A 276 37.55 -57.25 15.98
C ARG A 276 38.97 -57.78 15.80
N ILE A 277 39.98 -56.93 15.96
CA ILE A 277 41.39 -57.33 15.94
C ILE A 277 41.70 -58.31 17.07
N GLU A 278 41.30 -57.99 18.31
CA GLU A 278 41.50 -58.85 19.49
C GLU A 278 40.88 -60.23 19.31
N ARG A 279 39.59 -60.30 18.95
CA ARG A 279 38.91 -61.58 18.67
C ARG A 279 39.59 -62.39 17.57
N THR A 280 40.16 -61.72 16.57
CA THR A 280 40.86 -62.41 15.48
C THR A 280 42.22 -62.93 15.95
N ARG A 281 42.93 -62.19 16.81
CA ARG A 281 44.17 -62.65 17.46
C ARG A 281 43.92 -63.86 18.35
N GLU A 282 42.93 -63.81 19.23
CA GLU A 282 42.55 -64.94 20.09
C GLU A 282 42.21 -66.20 19.27
N ARG A 283 41.53 -66.02 18.13
CA ARG A 283 41.20 -67.13 17.22
C ARG A 283 42.45 -67.71 16.55
N ILE A 284 43.41 -66.85 16.15
CA ILE A 284 44.71 -67.30 15.63
C ILE A 284 45.46 -68.07 16.70
N ASP A 285 45.55 -67.55 17.92
CA ASP A 285 46.25 -68.20 19.03
C ASP A 285 45.64 -69.57 19.35
N THR A 286 44.31 -69.65 19.39
CA THR A 286 43.60 -70.91 19.62
C THR A 286 43.88 -71.94 18.53
N VAL A 287 43.88 -71.52 17.25
CA VAL A 287 44.18 -72.41 16.12
C VAL A 287 45.65 -72.83 16.13
N ALA A 288 46.57 -71.93 16.48
CA ALA A 288 47.99 -72.22 16.61
C ALA A 288 48.29 -73.21 17.73
N MET A 289 47.66 -73.06 18.90
CA MET A 289 47.80 -74.02 20.00
C MET A 289 47.25 -75.40 19.62
N ARG A 290 46.12 -75.45 18.90
CA ARG A 290 45.53 -76.70 18.41
C ARG A 290 46.40 -77.39 17.36
N SER A 291 46.96 -76.63 16.42
CA SER A 291 47.85 -77.19 15.39
C SER A 291 49.14 -77.74 16.01
N ALA A 292 49.76 -77.02 16.95
CA ALA A 292 50.93 -77.48 17.67
C ALA A 292 50.68 -78.81 18.40
N ARG A 293 49.55 -78.92 19.12
CA ARG A 293 49.15 -80.17 19.79
C ARG A 293 48.87 -81.31 18.82
N ALA A 294 48.20 -81.02 17.71
CA ALA A 294 47.91 -82.02 16.68
C ALA A 294 49.19 -82.57 16.05
N ILE A 295 50.17 -81.70 15.74
CA ILE A 295 51.48 -82.11 15.21
C ILE A 295 52.19 -83.05 16.20
N VAL A 296 52.26 -82.68 17.48
CA VAL A 296 52.88 -83.54 18.51
C VAL A 296 52.15 -84.88 18.62
N SER A 297 50.82 -84.86 18.63
CA SER A 297 50.01 -86.09 18.71
C SER A 297 50.23 -87.02 17.51
N VAL A 298 50.28 -86.49 16.29
CA VAL A 298 50.56 -87.28 15.08
C VAL A 298 51.97 -87.88 15.15
N VAL A 299 52.99 -87.07 15.46
CA VAL A 299 54.39 -87.55 15.56
C VAL A 299 54.54 -88.63 16.63
N THR A 300 53.92 -88.46 17.80
CA THR A 300 53.97 -89.49 18.87
C THR A 300 53.27 -90.78 18.47
N THR A 301 52.17 -90.70 17.72
CA THR A 301 51.44 -91.88 17.25
C THR A 301 52.25 -92.65 16.22
N GLU A 302 52.85 -91.95 15.25
CA GLU A 302 53.72 -92.59 14.25
C GLU A 302 54.99 -93.18 14.86
N ARG A 303 55.59 -92.52 15.87
CA ARG A 303 56.70 -93.11 16.64
C ARG A 303 56.29 -94.43 17.32
N ARG A 304 55.14 -94.45 18.00
CA ARG A 304 54.63 -95.68 18.65
C ARG A 304 54.39 -96.82 17.66
N LYS A 305 53.89 -96.52 16.46
CA LYS A 305 53.73 -97.52 15.39
C LYS A 305 55.08 -98.08 14.94
N LEU A 306 56.06 -97.20 14.72
CA LEU A 306 57.43 -97.59 14.36
C LEU A 306 58.06 -98.48 15.44
N ASP A 307 57.93 -98.13 16.72
CA ASP A 307 58.46 -98.92 17.83
C ASP A 307 57.80 -100.31 17.92
N ALA A 308 56.50 -100.40 17.67
CA ALA A 308 55.77 -101.67 17.63
C ALA A 308 56.23 -102.55 16.46
N LEU A 309 56.38 -101.98 15.27
CA LEU A 309 56.90 -102.69 14.08
C LEU A 309 58.34 -103.15 14.30
N ALA A 310 59.19 -102.31 14.91
CA ALA A 310 60.57 -102.67 15.26
C ALA A 310 60.64 -103.82 16.27
N THR A 311 59.65 -103.94 17.16
CA THR A 311 59.56 -105.04 18.12
C THR A 311 59.08 -106.33 17.46
N LEU A 312 58.12 -106.24 16.53
CA LEU A 312 57.64 -107.39 15.74
C LEU A 312 58.74 -107.95 14.81
N ALA A 313 59.54 -107.07 14.20
CA ALA A 313 60.67 -107.47 13.36
C ALA A 313 61.71 -108.27 14.16
N ARG A 314 61.96 -107.90 15.42
CA ARG A 314 62.89 -108.65 16.30
C ARG A 314 62.36 -110.03 16.68
N SER A 315 61.05 -110.16 16.94
CA SER A 315 60.47 -111.46 17.35
C SER A 315 60.34 -112.47 16.22
N LEU A 316 60.17 -112.02 14.97
CA LEU A 316 60.06 -112.89 13.79
C LEU A 316 61.42 -113.29 13.16
N SER A 317 62.54 -112.84 13.74
CA SER A 317 63.87 -113.25 13.29
C SER A 317 64.17 -114.71 13.65
N TYR A 318 64.78 -115.48 12.74
CA TYR A 318 65.10 -116.91 12.97
C TYR A 318 66.04 -117.13 14.17
N GLN A 319 66.81 -116.10 14.54
CA GLN A 319 67.65 -116.07 15.74
C GLN A 319 66.81 -116.17 17.03
N SER A 320 65.57 -115.65 17.04
CA SER A 320 64.65 -115.80 18.19
C SER A 320 64.14 -117.24 18.34
N VAL A 321 64.09 -118.00 17.25
CA VAL A 321 63.65 -119.40 17.21
C VAL A 321 64.77 -120.34 17.68
N LEU A 322 66.03 -120.06 17.29
CA LEU A 322 67.21 -120.76 17.81
C LEU A 322 67.34 -120.57 19.33
N ASN A 323 67.15 -119.35 19.84
CA ASN A 323 67.17 -119.05 21.29
C ASN A 323 66.04 -119.74 22.09
N ARG A 324 64.98 -120.22 21.42
CA ARG A 324 63.86 -120.95 22.04
C ARG A 324 64.09 -122.47 22.11
N GLY A 325 65.31 -122.94 21.84
CA GLY A 325 65.72 -124.34 22.05
C GLY A 325 65.46 -125.27 20.86
N PHE A 326 65.21 -124.73 19.67
CA PHE A 326 65.11 -125.51 18.43
C PHE A 326 66.45 -125.49 17.70
N ALA A 327 66.81 -126.62 17.09
CA ALA A 327 68.05 -126.77 16.35
C ALA A 327 67.79 -126.85 14.85
N LEU A 328 68.57 -126.13 14.06
CA LEU A 328 68.45 -126.07 12.61
C LEU A 328 69.33 -127.15 11.97
N VAL A 329 68.70 -128.15 11.34
CA VAL A 329 69.43 -129.25 10.67
C VAL A 329 69.68 -128.90 9.21
N ARG A 330 70.94 -128.97 8.79
CA ARG A 330 71.42 -128.72 7.44
C ARG A 330 72.12 -129.96 6.86
N ASP A 331 72.04 -130.13 5.54
CA ASP A 331 72.81 -131.13 4.80
C ASP A 331 74.26 -130.67 4.56
N ASP A 332 75.09 -131.55 3.97
CA ASP A 332 76.49 -131.26 3.61
C ASP A 332 76.64 -130.09 2.62
N ALA A 333 75.58 -129.71 1.91
CA ALA A 333 75.55 -128.55 1.00
C ALA A 333 75.05 -127.26 1.70
N GLY A 334 74.78 -127.29 3.01
CA GLY A 334 74.29 -126.16 3.80
C GLY A 334 72.78 -125.90 3.67
N GLY A 335 72.05 -126.78 2.99
CA GLY A 335 70.60 -126.72 2.74
C GLY A 335 69.78 -127.25 3.92
N MET A 336 68.68 -126.56 4.27
CA MET A 336 67.84 -126.92 5.42
C MET A 336 67.03 -128.20 5.15
N VAL A 337 67.23 -129.23 5.98
CA VAL A 337 66.53 -130.52 5.84
C VAL A 337 65.24 -130.51 6.67
N ARG A 338 64.08 -130.49 6.00
CA ARG A 338 62.76 -130.37 6.66
C ARG A 338 62.00 -131.69 6.83
N ARG A 339 62.41 -132.78 6.20
CA ARG A 339 61.72 -134.08 6.25
C ARG A 339 62.69 -135.25 6.32
N ARG A 340 62.37 -136.26 7.14
CA ARG A 340 63.18 -137.49 7.35
C ARG A 340 63.46 -138.27 6.05
N SER A 341 62.54 -138.27 5.09
CA SER A 341 62.67 -139.01 3.82
C SER A 341 63.80 -138.49 2.91
N ALA A 342 64.35 -137.31 3.20
CA ALA A 342 65.43 -136.70 2.43
C ALA A 342 66.84 -137.10 2.92
N VAL A 343 66.94 -137.96 3.94
CA VAL A 343 68.21 -138.38 4.53
C VAL A 343 68.43 -139.86 4.28
N ALA A 344 69.47 -140.21 3.52
CA ALA A 344 69.92 -141.59 3.35
C ALA A 344 70.61 -142.10 4.63
N ALA A 345 70.43 -143.39 4.94
CA ALA A 345 71.14 -144.02 6.06
C ALA A 345 72.66 -143.93 5.84
N GLY A 346 73.37 -143.32 6.79
CA GLY A 346 74.81 -143.03 6.72
C GLY A 346 75.18 -141.60 6.30
N ALA A 347 74.23 -140.72 5.97
CA ALA A 347 74.53 -139.34 5.57
C ALA A 347 74.97 -138.46 6.77
N SER A 348 75.96 -137.59 6.53
CA SER A 348 76.40 -136.53 7.45
C SER A 348 75.42 -135.34 7.41
N LEU A 349 75.09 -134.81 8.57
CA LEU A 349 74.19 -133.69 8.80
C LEU A 349 74.87 -132.72 9.78
N SER A 350 74.65 -131.42 9.65
CA SER A 350 75.07 -130.43 10.64
C SER A 350 73.85 -129.85 11.36
N ILE A 351 73.92 -129.73 12.68
CA ILE A 351 72.84 -129.23 13.52
C ILE A 351 73.32 -127.95 14.19
N GLU A 352 72.67 -126.83 13.90
CA GLU A 352 72.97 -125.49 14.42
C GLU A 352 72.01 -125.15 15.59
N PHE A 353 72.57 -124.95 16.78
CA PHE A 353 71.89 -124.49 17.99
C PHE A 353 72.16 -122.99 18.20
N ALA A 354 71.45 -122.38 19.15
CA ALA A 354 71.67 -120.97 19.53
C ALA A 354 73.11 -120.65 19.96
N ASP A 355 73.84 -121.66 20.42
CA ASP A 355 75.18 -121.55 21.01
C ASP A 355 76.28 -122.27 20.21
N GLY A 356 75.97 -122.96 19.11
CA GLY A 356 76.99 -123.57 18.24
C GLY A 356 76.48 -124.64 17.27
N ILE A 357 77.38 -125.12 16.39
CA ILE A 357 77.07 -126.10 15.33
C ILE A 357 77.79 -127.42 15.60
N ILE A 358 77.09 -128.56 15.49
CA ILE A 358 77.65 -129.91 15.69
C ILE A 358 77.32 -130.80 14.49
N GLY A 359 78.26 -131.66 14.09
CA GLY A 359 78.05 -132.68 13.04
C GLY A 359 77.44 -133.99 13.58
N ALA A 360 76.52 -134.59 12.83
CA ALA A 360 75.79 -135.82 13.16
C ALA A 360 75.70 -136.75 11.94
N THR A 361 75.65 -138.07 12.13
CA THR A 361 75.50 -139.07 11.05
C THR A 361 74.25 -139.92 11.26
N ALA A 362 73.49 -140.22 10.20
CA ALA A 362 72.19 -140.87 10.29
C ALA A 362 72.27 -142.42 10.42
N GLY A 363 71.90 -143.00 11.59
CA GLY A 363 71.86 -144.46 11.84
C GLY A 363 70.47 -145.13 11.74
N ALA A 364 70.43 -146.46 11.51
CA ALA A 364 69.21 -147.26 11.32
C ALA A 364 68.48 -147.65 12.62
N ALA A 365 67.15 -147.79 12.54
CA ALA A 365 66.19 -147.70 13.65
C ALA A 365 66.10 -148.90 14.61
N LYS A 366 65.68 -148.63 15.85
CA LYS A 366 65.18 -149.59 16.86
C LYS A 366 63.93 -149.03 17.56
N GLU A 367 62.95 -149.90 17.83
CA GLU A 367 61.70 -149.63 18.55
C GLU A 367 61.84 -149.81 20.08
N GLY A 368 61.04 -149.06 20.87
CA GLY A 368 60.84 -149.29 22.31
C GLY A 368 60.12 -148.17 23.10
N VAL A 369 58.82 -148.38 23.39
CA VAL A 369 58.03 -148.24 24.65
C VAL A 369 58.11 -146.96 25.55
N GLY A 370 56.92 -146.45 25.97
CA GLY A 370 56.61 -146.21 27.40
C GLY A 370 56.09 -144.84 27.86
N SER A 371 54.90 -144.85 28.49
CA SER A 371 54.08 -143.76 29.05
C SER A 371 54.60 -143.05 30.32
N GLY A 372 54.12 -141.81 30.58
CA GLY A 372 54.17 -141.16 31.89
C GLY A 372 53.33 -139.88 31.98
N SER A 373 52.36 -139.86 32.91
CA SER A 373 51.37 -138.82 33.20
C SER A 373 51.78 -137.89 34.36
N GLY A 374 51.27 -136.66 34.40
CA GLY A 374 51.00 -135.96 35.67
C GLY A 374 51.03 -134.42 35.64
N GLY A 375 49.98 -133.79 36.20
CA GLY A 375 50.12 -132.50 36.91
C GLY A 375 49.26 -131.31 36.44
N ARG A 376 48.10 -131.12 37.08
CA ARG A 376 47.29 -129.88 37.09
C ARG A 376 47.84 -128.84 38.08
N ALA A 377 47.58 -127.55 37.84
CA ALA A 377 47.20 -126.59 38.88
C ALA A 377 46.36 -125.40 38.32
N LYS A 378 45.43 -124.92 39.15
CA LYS A 378 44.36 -123.91 38.93
C LYS A 378 44.71 -122.57 39.58
N GLY A 379 43.94 -121.52 39.21
CA GLY A 379 43.62 -120.31 40.02
C GLY A 379 43.41 -119.09 39.10
N ALA A 380 42.24 -118.49 38.86
CA ALA A 380 41.06 -118.04 39.65
C ALA A 380 41.14 -116.56 40.11
N ASP A 381 40.28 -115.74 39.47
CA ASP A 381 39.39 -114.64 39.93
C ASP A 381 39.78 -113.51 40.92
N VAL A 382 39.06 -112.39 40.70
CA VAL A 382 38.47 -111.35 41.62
C VAL A 382 38.69 -109.96 40.98
N ALA A 383 37.71 -109.17 40.51
CA ALA A 383 36.41 -108.66 41.02
C ALA A 383 36.48 -107.36 41.87
N ASP A 384 35.74 -106.35 41.38
CA ASP A 384 34.86 -105.39 42.06
C ASP A 384 35.29 -104.05 42.73
N ALA A 385 34.26 -103.16 42.74
CA ALA A 385 33.97 -101.93 43.51
C ALA A 385 34.04 -100.61 42.70
N ALA A 386 32.95 -99.97 42.24
CA ALA A 386 31.70 -99.47 42.87
C ALA A 386 31.85 -98.14 43.65
N GLY A 387 31.02 -97.15 43.29
CA GLY A 387 30.85 -95.87 44.00
C GLY A 387 29.94 -94.87 43.28
N ALA A 388 28.62 -94.95 43.52
CA ALA A 388 27.57 -93.99 43.17
C ALA A 388 27.56 -92.79 44.17
N VAL A 389 26.83 -91.66 44.09
CA VAL A 389 25.39 -91.35 43.89
C VAL A 389 25.28 -89.80 43.77
N GLY A 390 24.52 -89.22 42.82
CA GLY A 390 23.18 -88.60 43.01
C GLY A 390 23.24 -87.06 42.98
N GLY A 391 22.25 -86.26 42.55
CA GLY A 391 20.91 -86.46 41.98
C GLY A 391 20.19 -85.08 41.84
N GLY A 392 19.18 -84.99 40.96
CA GLY A 392 18.09 -83.97 40.90
C GLY A 392 18.41 -82.58 40.32
N ARG A 393 18.06 -82.20 39.08
CA ARG A 393 16.75 -81.87 38.43
C ARG A 393 15.88 -80.83 39.16
N SER A 394 15.66 -79.68 38.52
CA SER A 394 14.32 -79.25 38.04
C SER A 394 14.42 -78.18 36.94
N ARG A 395 13.52 -78.30 35.96
CA ARG A 395 13.24 -77.40 34.82
C ARG A 395 11.98 -76.60 35.15
N THR A 396 11.77 -75.44 34.53
CA THR A 396 10.73 -75.23 33.48
C THR A 396 10.74 -73.81 32.90
N ALA A 397 10.63 -73.75 31.57
CA ALA A 397 10.29 -72.59 30.73
C ALA A 397 8.78 -72.27 30.84
N THR A 398 8.19 -71.19 30.29
CA THR A 398 7.95 -70.84 28.86
C THR A 398 7.23 -69.46 28.78
N ARG A 399 7.58 -68.55 27.83
CA ARG A 399 6.80 -68.03 26.63
C ARG A 399 5.42 -67.38 26.93
N GLU A 400 4.86 -66.36 26.24
CA GLU A 400 4.96 -65.67 24.93
C GLU A 400 4.09 -64.36 25.05
N ALA A 401 4.48 -63.18 24.57
CA ALA A 401 4.15 -62.51 23.29
C ALA A 401 2.65 -62.26 22.94
N THR A 402 2.25 -60.99 22.68
CA THR A 402 1.46 -60.55 21.48
C THR A 402 1.25 -59.03 21.43
N ALA A 403 0.94 -58.53 20.23
CA ALA A 403 1.00 -57.15 19.76
C ALA A 403 -0.35 -56.65 19.18
N HIS A 404 -0.35 -55.36 18.74
CA HIS A 404 -1.33 -54.64 17.88
C HIS A 404 -2.52 -54.02 18.63
N GLN A 405 -3.06 -52.83 18.30
CA GLN A 405 -3.29 -52.20 16.99
C GLN A 405 -3.63 -50.69 17.14
N ARG A 406 -3.33 -49.87 16.11
CA ARG A 406 -3.84 -48.49 15.90
C ARG A 406 -5.21 -48.51 15.17
N PRO A 407 -5.97 -47.41 15.15
CA PRO A 407 -6.11 -46.65 13.89
C PRO A 407 -6.22 -45.11 14.03
N ALA A 408 -6.16 -44.42 12.88
CA ALA A 408 -6.47 -43.02 12.58
C ALA A 408 -7.15 -42.99 11.19
N PRO A 409 -7.51 -41.84 10.57
CA PRO A 409 -8.37 -40.71 10.98
C PRO A 409 -9.46 -40.41 9.91
N SER A 410 -10.31 -39.38 10.10
CA SER A 410 -11.14 -38.82 9.01
C SER A 410 -11.36 -37.29 9.11
N SER A 411 -11.38 -36.69 7.92
CA SER A 411 -11.26 -35.29 7.45
C SER A 411 -12.52 -34.42 7.47
N GLN A 412 -12.33 -33.07 7.34
CA GLN A 412 -12.97 -32.09 6.40
C GLN A 412 -12.98 -30.68 7.09
N HIS A 413 -12.20 -29.64 6.73
CA HIS A 413 -12.14 -28.74 5.55
C HIS A 413 -13.51 -28.17 5.14
N SER A 414 -13.88 -26.91 5.46
CA SER A 414 -13.36 -25.56 5.07
C SER A 414 -14.06 -25.03 3.82
N ASP A 415 -14.77 -23.91 3.95
CA ASP A 415 -15.47 -23.29 2.82
C ASP A 415 -15.42 -21.74 2.84
N ARG A 416 -15.48 -21.14 1.64
CA ARG A 416 -15.34 -19.73 1.19
C ARG A 416 -13.92 -19.21 0.89
N PRO A 417 -13.73 -18.22 -0.04
CA PRO A 417 -14.73 -17.28 -0.61
C PRO A 417 -14.62 -16.99 -2.13
N ALA A 418 -15.61 -16.30 -2.72
CA ALA A 418 -15.39 -15.54 -3.97
C ALA A 418 -16.42 -14.43 -4.23
N ARG A 419 -15.90 -13.34 -4.85
CA ARG A 419 -16.55 -12.26 -5.64
C ARG A 419 -16.95 -10.98 -4.89
N ARG A 420 -16.79 -9.78 -5.44
CA ARG A 420 -15.94 -9.16 -6.49
C ARG A 420 -16.35 -7.67 -6.46
N HIS A 421 -15.38 -6.76 -6.38
CA HIS A 421 -15.57 -5.35 -6.76
C HIS A 421 -15.02 -5.17 -8.18
N ARG A 422 -15.73 -4.42 -9.03
CA ARG A 422 -15.13 -3.46 -9.98
C ARG A 422 -16.20 -2.57 -10.60
N ASP A 423 -16.06 -1.29 -10.30
CA ASP A 423 -16.53 -0.13 -11.05
C ASP A 423 -15.97 -0.13 -12.47
N THR A 424 -16.75 0.36 -13.43
CA THR A 424 -16.31 1.19 -14.56
C THR A 424 -17.55 1.85 -15.16
N GLY A 425 -17.57 3.18 -15.24
CA GLY A 425 -18.63 3.88 -15.95
C GLY A 425 -18.61 5.41 -15.83
N GLN A 426 -18.04 6.04 -16.88
CA GLN A 426 -18.41 7.35 -17.45
C GLN A 426 -18.07 8.61 -16.62
N GLY A 427 -17.66 9.75 -17.21
CA GLY A 427 -17.55 10.13 -18.62
C GLY A 427 -16.95 11.54 -18.73
N SER A 428 -16.28 11.80 -19.85
CA SER A 428 -15.82 13.11 -20.31
C SER A 428 -17.00 14.07 -20.54
N LEU A 429 -16.77 15.37 -20.38
CA LEU A 429 -17.15 16.45 -21.33
C LEU A 429 -16.72 17.81 -20.73
N PHE A 430 -15.96 18.56 -21.54
CA PHE A 430 -15.64 20.00 -21.53
C PHE A 430 -15.09 20.69 -20.28
#